data_AF-A0A9D6JEA7-F1
#
_entry.id   AF-A0A9D6JEA7-F1
#
_cell.length_a   1.000
_cell.length_b   1.000
_cell.length_c   1.000
_cell.angle_alpha   90.00
_cell.angle_beta   90.00
_cell.angle_gamma   90.00
#
_symmetry.space_group_name_H-M   'P 1'
#
loop_
_entity.id
_entity.type
_entity.pdbx_description
1 polymer ?
#
loop_
_entity_poly.entity_id
_entity_poly.type
_entity_poly.pdbx_seq_one_letter_code
_entity_poly.pdbx_strand_id
1 'polypeptide(L)'
;MAELSRPLKQGQWSESALRVMRERYLDRFRKTAPGESPTARDVAETPEDMCWRVAMAIATAEATWGKTQEQIHDIASQFYELMVDGDFLPNSPTLMNAGKDNGLQYSACFVLPVGDSMDEIFEAVKRAAIIHKSGGGTGFAFSRLRPKDTLV
;
A
#
# COMPACT_ATOMS: atom_id res chain seq x y z
N MET A 1 9.48 17.55 22.89
CA MET A 1 8.40 16.54 22.88
C MET A 1 9.09 15.21 22.64
N ALA A 2 8.90 14.21 23.50
CA ALA A 2 9.58 12.93 23.33
C ALA A 2 9.15 12.30 22.00
N GLU A 3 10.11 11.96 21.14
CA GLU A 3 9.86 11.12 19.97
C GLU A 3 9.37 9.77 20.48
N LEU A 4 8.08 9.48 20.27
CA LEU A 4 7.50 8.19 20.60
C LEU A 4 8.07 7.16 19.61
N SER A 5 8.98 6.33 20.10
CA SER A 5 9.72 5.36 19.29
C SER A 5 8.90 4.09 19.03
N ARG A 6 9.34 3.32 18.02
CA ARG A 6 8.79 2.00 17.68
C ARG A 6 8.98 1.00 18.85
N PRO A 7 8.04 0.06 19.09
CA PRO A 7 8.28 -1.06 20.00
C PRO A 7 9.53 -1.87 19.64
N LEU A 8 10.24 -2.40 20.65
CA LEU A 8 11.52 -3.12 20.46
C LEU A 8 11.37 -4.53 19.87
N LYS A 9 10.16 -5.08 19.86
CA LYS A 9 9.86 -6.42 19.35
C LYS A 9 10.38 -6.56 17.91
N GLN A 10 10.80 -7.77 17.54
CA GLN A 10 11.24 -8.08 16.18
C GLN A 10 10.44 -9.28 15.68
N GLY A 11 10.16 -9.29 14.37
CA GLY A 11 9.45 -10.40 13.75
C GLY A 11 10.38 -11.58 13.46
N GLN A 12 9.80 -12.77 13.34
CA GLN A 12 10.51 -13.95 12.87
C GLN A 12 10.23 -14.18 11.39
N TRP A 13 11.18 -13.78 10.53
CA TRP A 13 11.01 -13.82 9.09
C TRP A 13 11.77 -14.98 8.45
N SER A 14 11.08 -15.75 7.61
CA SER A 14 11.75 -16.74 6.75
C SER A 14 12.63 -16.06 5.69
N GLU A 15 13.60 -16.79 5.15
CA GLU A 15 14.45 -16.27 4.08
C GLU A 15 13.62 -15.84 2.85
N SER A 16 12.59 -16.60 2.50
CA SER A 16 11.67 -16.27 1.40
C SER A 16 10.87 -15.00 1.68
N ALA A 17 10.38 -14.82 2.92
CA ALA A 17 9.69 -13.60 3.31
C ALA A 17 10.62 -12.37 3.20
N LEU A 18 11.84 -12.49 3.73
CA LEU A 18 12.85 -11.43 3.64
C LEU A 18 13.19 -11.08 2.19
N ARG A 19 13.30 -12.09 1.31
CA ARG A 19 13.52 -11.86 -0.12
C ARG A 19 12.37 -11.07 -0.74
N VAL A 20 11.13 -11.50 -0.54
CA VAL A 20 9.94 -10.83 -1.09
C VAL A 20 9.81 -9.40 -0.57
N MET A 21 10.03 -9.18 0.73
CA MET A 21 10.03 -7.85 1.35
C MET A 21 11.05 -6.93 0.71
N ARG A 22 12.32 -7.37 0.58
CA ARG A 22 13.38 -6.58 -0.06
C ARG A 22 13.10 -6.27 -1.52
N GLU A 23 12.57 -7.24 -2.26
CA GLU A 23 12.32 -7.08 -3.69
C GLU A 23 11.15 -6.12 -3.95
N ARG A 24 10.13 -6.09 -3.07
CA ARG A 24 8.84 -5.46 -3.40
C ARG A 24 8.32 -4.40 -2.45
N TYR A 25 8.64 -4.45 -1.16
CA TYR A 25 7.92 -3.68 -0.14
C TYR A 25 8.79 -2.65 0.58
N LEU A 26 10.03 -3.03 0.91
CA LEU A 26 10.95 -2.20 1.68
C LEU A 26 11.47 -1.03 0.85
N ASP A 27 11.53 0.15 1.47
CA ASP A 27 12.08 1.34 0.84
C ASP A 27 13.58 1.23 0.54
N ARG A 28 13.92 1.58 -0.69
CA ARG A 28 15.27 1.57 -1.22
C ARG A 28 15.84 2.98 -1.20
N PHE A 29 16.24 3.45 -0.02
CA PHE A 29 16.96 4.71 0.12
C PHE A 29 18.45 4.50 0.38
N ARG A 30 19.12 3.77 -0.51
CA ARG A 30 20.52 4.05 -0.82
C ARG A 30 20.63 4.26 -2.32
N LYS A 31 20.93 5.50 -2.74
CA LYS A 31 21.21 5.79 -4.15
C LYS A 31 22.37 4.89 -4.58
N THR A 32 22.10 3.94 -5.47
CA THR A 32 23.15 3.39 -6.33
C THR A 32 23.74 4.52 -7.17
N ALA A 33 25.03 4.44 -7.49
CA ALA A 33 25.66 5.42 -8.36
C ALA A 33 24.91 5.47 -9.71
N PRO A 34 24.87 6.62 -10.41
CA PRO A 34 24.21 6.72 -11.71
C PRO A 34 24.72 5.65 -12.68
N GLY A 35 23.84 4.76 -13.13
CA GLY A 35 24.18 3.65 -14.06
C GLY A 35 24.20 2.25 -13.43
N GLU A 36 24.06 2.11 -12.11
CA GLU A 36 24.01 0.81 -11.45
C GLU A 36 22.58 0.37 -11.10
N SER A 37 22.24 -0.87 -11.45
CA SER A 37 20.96 -1.48 -11.09
C SER A 37 20.90 -1.74 -9.57
N PRO A 38 19.82 -1.35 -8.88
CA PRO A 38 19.70 -1.53 -7.44
C PRO A 38 19.79 -3.01 -7.04
N THR A 39 20.69 -3.31 -6.11
CA THR A 39 20.92 -4.66 -5.56
C THR A 39 20.17 -4.85 -4.25
N ALA A 40 20.05 -6.09 -3.77
CA ALA A 40 19.46 -6.40 -2.47
C ALA A 40 20.19 -5.77 -1.26
N ARG A 41 21.38 -5.18 -1.46
CA ARG A 41 22.17 -4.47 -0.44
C ARG A 41 21.87 -2.97 -0.34
N ASP A 42 21.00 -2.45 -1.21
CA ASP A 42 20.66 -1.02 -1.32
C ASP A 42 19.34 -0.64 -0.63
N VAL A 43 18.82 -1.52 0.24
CA VAL A 43 17.58 -1.32 1.00
C VAL A 43 17.89 -0.56 2.29
N ALA A 44 17.18 0.54 2.54
CA ALA A 44 17.36 1.35 3.75
C ALA A 44 16.39 0.98 4.87
N GLU A 45 15.20 0.50 4.51
CA GLU A 45 14.14 0.15 5.45
C GLU A 45 14.22 -1.33 5.87
N THR A 46 14.13 -1.63 7.17
CA THR A 46 14.00 -3.00 7.67
C THR A 46 12.53 -3.47 7.67
N PRO A 47 12.23 -4.78 7.72
CA PRO A 47 10.86 -5.27 7.90
C PRO A 47 10.12 -4.62 9.08
N GLU A 48 10.82 -4.41 10.18
CA GLU A 48 10.27 -3.76 11.37
C GLU A 48 9.98 -2.28 11.14
N ASP A 49 10.86 -1.58 10.42
CA ASP A 49 10.63 -0.17 10.06
C ASP A 49 9.42 -0.03 9.12
N MET A 50 9.27 -0.95 8.15
CA MET A 50 8.10 -1.01 7.28
C MET A 50 6.82 -1.24 8.10
N CYS A 51 6.81 -2.24 8.99
CA CYS A 51 5.65 -2.52 9.82
C CYS A 51 5.29 -1.31 10.69
N TRP A 52 6.28 -0.60 11.22
CA TRP A 52 6.04 0.59 12.04
C TRP A 52 5.53 1.77 11.24
N ARG A 53 6.12 2.05 10.07
CA ARG A 53 5.62 3.08 9.15
C ARG A 53 4.15 2.84 8.82
N VAL A 54 3.81 1.59 8.48
CA VAL A 54 2.43 1.20 8.16
C VAL A 54 1.53 1.36 9.38
N ALA A 55 1.93 0.85 10.55
CA ALA A 55 1.14 0.92 11.76
C ALA A 55 0.82 2.37 12.17
N MET A 56 1.84 3.23 12.19
CA MET A 56 1.67 4.65 12.50
C MET A 56 0.76 5.34 11.49
N ALA A 57 1.00 5.13 10.19
CA ALA A 57 0.19 5.74 9.14
C ALA A 57 -1.29 5.39 9.28
N ILE A 58 -1.62 4.13 9.55
CA ILE A 58 -3.01 3.70 9.74
C ILE A 58 -3.61 4.24 11.05
N ALA A 59 -2.86 4.18 12.16
CA ALA A 59 -3.33 4.67 13.45
C ALA A 59 -3.63 6.18 13.45
N THR A 60 -3.00 6.98 12.59
CA THR A 60 -3.30 8.42 12.50
C THR A 60 -4.76 8.74 12.19
N ALA A 61 -5.50 7.81 11.57
CA ALA A 61 -6.92 7.98 11.30
C ALA A 61 -7.75 8.17 12.58
N GLU A 62 -7.29 7.63 13.70
CA GLU A 62 -7.91 7.74 15.02
C GLU A 62 -7.97 9.18 15.56
N ALA A 63 -7.14 10.09 15.03
CA ALA A 63 -7.25 11.52 15.32
C ALA A 63 -8.62 12.09 14.92
N THR A 64 -9.23 11.53 13.86
CA THR A 64 -10.59 11.91 13.41
C THR A 64 -11.65 11.60 14.47
N TRP A 65 -11.35 10.68 15.39
CA TRP A 65 -12.22 10.25 16.48
C TRP A 65 -11.80 10.84 17.83
N GLY A 66 -10.94 11.87 17.83
CA GLY A 66 -10.56 12.63 19.01
C GLY A 66 -9.52 11.94 19.91
N LYS A 67 -8.79 10.93 19.42
CA LYS A 67 -7.71 10.29 20.17
C LYS A 67 -6.50 11.22 20.32
N THR A 68 -5.84 11.17 21.47
CA THR A 68 -4.59 11.91 21.72
C THR A 68 -3.42 11.25 20.98
N GLN A 69 -2.29 11.94 20.89
CA GLN A 69 -1.09 11.38 20.26
C GLN A 69 -0.54 10.16 21.00
N GLU A 70 -0.64 10.12 22.34
CA GLU A 70 -0.28 8.92 23.10
C GLU A 70 -1.20 7.74 22.75
N GLN A 71 -2.51 7.97 22.67
CA GLN A 71 -3.46 6.92 22.33
C GLN A 71 -3.27 6.41 20.90
N ILE A 72 -2.96 7.29 19.95
CA ILE A 72 -2.64 6.91 18.57
C ILE A 72 -1.37 6.04 18.54
N HIS A 73 -0.35 6.41 19.31
CA HIS A 73 0.88 5.62 19.42
C HIS A 73 0.65 4.25 20.06
N ASP A 74 -0.19 4.16 21.10
CA ASP A 74 -0.58 2.88 21.71
C ASP A 74 -1.31 1.97 20.72
N ILE A 75 -2.19 2.54 19.88
CA ILE A 75 -2.90 1.80 18.82
C ILE A 75 -1.92 1.36 17.73
N ALA A 76 -1.02 2.24 17.29
CA ALA A 76 0.04 1.90 16.34
C ALA A 76 0.93 0.77 16.87
N SER A 77 1.26 0.78 18.16
CA SER A 77 2.04 -0.28 18.79
C SER A 77 1.33 -1.63 18.73
N GLN A 78 0.01 -1.66 18.94
CA GLN A 78 -0.79 -2.87 18.77
C GLN A 78 -0.83 -3.37 17.32
N PHE A 79 -1.03 -2.47 16.34
CA PHE A 79 -0.98 -2.84 14.92
C PHE A 79 0.40 -3.35 14.50
N TYR A 80 1.46 -2.74 15.03
CA TYR A 80 2.83 -3.18 14.80
C TYR A 80 3.05 -4.60 15.30
N GLU A 81 2.64 -4.91 16.54
CA GLU A 81 2.78 -6.25 17.12
C GLU A 81 2.08 -7.32 16.28
N LEU A 82 0.82 -7.06 15.86
CA LEU A 82 0.06 -7.97 14.99
C LEU A 82 0.80 -8.28 13.68
N MET A 83 1.47 -7.29 13.09
CA MET A 83 2.21 -7.47 11.84
C MET A 83 3.51 -8.23 12.03
N VAL A 84 4.29 -7.95 13.09
CA VAL A 84 5.57 -8.63 13.32
C VAL A 84 5.41 -10.06 13.84
N ASP A 85 4.31 -10.35 14.53
CA ASP A 85 3.93 -11.72 14.90
C ASP A 85 3.40 -12.52 13.71
N GLY A 86 3.00 -11.84 12.63
CA GLY A 86 2.39 -12.47 11.46
C GLY A 86 0.92 -12.85 11.65
N ASP A 87 0.28 -12.40 12.73
CA ASP A 87 -1.14 -12.63 13.02
C ASP A 87 -2.04 -11.90 12.01
N PHE A 88 -1.60 -10.72 11.54
CA PHE A 88 -2.31 -9.95 10.52
C PHE A 88 -1.35 -9.16 9.64
N LEU A 89 -1.58 -9.18 8.33
CA LEU A 89 -0.91 -8.29 7.38
C LEU A 89 -1.96 -7.60 6.49
N PRO A 90 -1.86 -6.29 6.27
CA PRO A 90 -2.72 -5.62 5.32
C PRO A 90 -2.33 -6.00 3.87
N ASN A 91 -3.17 -5.61 2.92
CA ASN A 91 -2.92 -5.87 1.50
C ASN A 91 -1.63 -5.20 0.99
N SER A 92 -1.19 -5.59 -0.21
CA SER A 92 0.08 -5.11 -0.76
C SER A 92 0.16 -3.58 -0.93
N PRO A 93 -0.86 -2.86 -1.46
CA PRO A 93 -0.79 -1.41 -1.58
C PRO A 93 -0.66 -0.68 -0.24
N THR A 94 -1.26 -1.19 0.84
CA THR A 94 -1.05 -0.62 2.18
C THR A 94 0.42 -0.72 2.60
N LEU A 95 1.03 -1.91 2.49
CA LEU A 95 2.45 -2.12 2.83
C LEU A 95 3.39 -1.22 1.99
N MET A 96 3.08 -1.09 0.70
CA MET A 96 3.88 -0.35 -0.27
C MET A 96 3.79 1.17 -0.13
N ASN A 97 2.62 1.71 0.25
CA ASN A 97 2.32 3.14 0.11
C ASN A 97 2.08 3.88 1.44
N ALA A 98 1.64 3.19 2.51
CA ALA A 98 1.28 3.87 3.76
C ALA A 98 2.48 4.59 4.38
N GLY A 99 2.31 5.85 4.79
CA GLY A 99 3.35 6.63 5.46
C GLY A 99 4.56 7.04 4.60
N LYS A 100 4.48 6.97 3.26
CA LYS A 100 5.55 7.40 2.34
C LYS A 100 5.32 8.78 1.69
N ASP A 101 4.27 9.50 2.08
CA ASP A 101 3.88 10.81 1.54
C ASP A 101 3.87 10.89 -0.01
N ASN A 102 3.65 9.76 -0.68
CA ASN A 102 3.72 9.63 -2.14
C ASN A 102 2.37 9.93 -2.85
N GLY A 103 1.32 10.26 -2.08
CA GLY A 103 -0.02 10.53 -2.59
C GLY A 103 -0.73 9.32 -3.21
N LEU A 104 -0.22 8.10 -3.02
CA LEU A 104 -0.81 6.87 -3.53
C LEU A 104 -1.80 6.26 -2.54
N GLN A 105 -2.79 5.55 -3.06
CA GLN A 105 -3.89 4.94 -2.30
C GLN A 105 -3.50 3.55 -1.73
N TYR A 106 -4.24 3.08 -0.70
CA TYR A 106 -3.90 1.85 0.07
C TYR A 106 -4.79 0.63 -0.27
N SER A 107 -5.83 0.81 -1.07
CA SER A 107 -6.73 -0.25 -1.52
C SER A 107 -6.19 -1.01 -2.74
N ALA A 108 -6.53 -2.30 -2.83
CA ALA A 108 -6.07 -3.15 -3.93
C ALA A 108 -7.14 -3.41 -5.00
N CYS A 109 -8.41 -3.33 -4.65
CA CYS A 109 -9.48 -3.87 -5.49
C CYS A 109 -10.51 -2.79 -5.80
N PHE A 110 -10.75 -2.55 -7.08
CA PHE A 110 -11.73 -1.59 -7.57
C PHE A 110 -12.63 -2.24 -8.61
N VAL A 111 -13.89 -1.83 -8.66
CA VAL A 111 -14.83 -2.24 -9.71
C VAL A 111 -15.30 -1.00 -10.44
N LEU A 112 -15.10 -0.96 -11.76
CA LEU A 112 -15.50 0.16 -12.60
C LEU A 112 -16.72 -0.21 -13.45
N PRO A 113 -17.77 0.63 -13.48
CA PRO A 113 -18.85 0.47 -14.43
C PRO A 113 -18.36 0.84 -15.84
N VAL A 114 -18.84 0.11 -16.84
CA VAL A 114 -18.63 0.43 -18.26
C VAL A 114 -20.00 0.73 -18.85
N GLY A 115 -20.25 1.98 -19.24
CA GLY A 115 -21.49 2.42 -19.87
C GLY A 115 -21.53 2.09 -21.37
N ASP A 116 -22.67 2.32 -22.01
CA ASP A 116 -22.92 1.99 -23.42
C ASP A 116 -22.77 3.22 -24.34
N SER A 117 -21.74 4.01 -24.09
CA SER A 117 -21.35 5.16 -24.90
C SER A 117 -19.82 5.25 -25.00
N MET A 118 -19.31 5.84 -26.08
CA MET A 118 -17.86 5.99 -26.27
C MET A 118 -17.21 6.79 -25.12
N ASP A 119 -17.88 7.85 -24.66
CA ASP A 119 -17.40 8.68 -23.56
C ASP A 119 -17.27 7.88 -22.26
N GLU A 120 -18.29 7.08 -21.91
CA GLU A 120 -18.26 6.25 -20.70
C GLU A 120 -17.23 5.11 -20.80
N ILE A 121 -17.07 4.51 -21.99
CA ILE A 121 -16.07 3.47 -22.24
C ILE A 121 -14.65 4.03 -22.01
N PHE A 122 -14.34 5.17 -22.62
CA PHE A 122 -13.01 5.76 -22.49
C PHE A 122 -12.75 6.36 -21.11
N GLU A 123 -13.77 6.86 -20.41
CA GLU A 123 -13.64 7.27 -19.01
C GLU A 123 -13.33 6.07 -18.10
N ALA A 124 -13.95 4.91 -18.33
CA ALA A 124 -13.61 3.69 -17.60
C ALA A 124 -12.15 3.26 -17.84
N VAL A 125 -11.66 3.34 -19.08
CA VAL A 125 -10.25 3.05 -19.42
C VAL A 125 -9.30 4.02 -18.71
N LYS A 126 -9.61 5.33 -18.73
CA LYS A 126 -8.81 6.35 -18.05
C LYS A 126 -8.75 6.09 -16.54
N ARG A 127 -9.88 5.79 -15.90
CA ARG A 127 -9.92 5.46 -14.47
C ARG A 127 -9.10 4.22 -14.15
N ALA A 128 -9.19 3.19 -14.98
CA ALA A 128 -8.39 1.98 -14.82
C ALA A 128 -6.88 2.28 -14.87
N ALA A 129 -6.45 3.10 -15.83
CA ALA A 129 -5.05 3.51 -15.93
C ALA A 129 -4.54 4.25 -14.67
N ILE A 130 -5.36 5.15 -14.11
CA ILE A 130 -5.02 5.87 -12.86
C ILE A 130 -4.94 4.90 -11.68
N ILE A 131 -5.88 3.97 -11.55
CA ILE A 131 -5.89 2.96 -10.48
C ILE A 131 -4.64 2.07 -10.58
N HIS A 132 -4.33 1.57 -11.78
CA HIS A 132 -3.16 0.72 -12.03
C HIS A 132 -1.84 1.44 -11.73
N LYS A 133 -1.74 2.75 -12.05
CA LYS A 133 -0.57 3.57 -11.69
C LYS A 133 -0.29 3.55 -10.19
N SER A 134 -1.33 3.48 -9.36
CA SER A 134 -1.19 3.43 -7.89
C SER A 134 -1.02 2.01 -7.32
N GLY A 135 -0.96 0.98 -8.16
CA GLY A 135 -0.83 -0.42 -7.75
C GLY A 135 -2.15 -1.13 -7.42
N GLY A 136 -3.29 -0.51 -7.71
CA GLY A 136 -4.60 -1.15 -7.59
C GLY A 136 -4.93 -2.02 -8.81
N GLY A 137 -5.78 -3.03 -8.63
CA GLY A 137 -6.38 -3.82 -9.70
C GLY A 137 -7.83 -3.40 -9.97
N THR A 138 -8.29 -3.63 -11.21
CA THR A 138 -9.66 -3.29 -11.63
C THR A 138 -10.42 -4.51 -12.13
N GLY A 139 -11.67 -4.62 -11.68
CA GLY A 139 -12.71 -5.45 -12.29
C GLY A 139 -13.69 -4.57 -13.05
N PHE A 140 -14.35 -5.14 -14.06
CA PHE A 140 -15.26 -4.40 -14.94
C PHE A 140 -16.58 -5.13 -15.08
N ALA A 141 -17.68 -4.37 -15.10
CA ALA A 141 -19.01 -4.88 -15.43
C ALA A 141 -19.38 -4.44 -16.86
N PHE A 142 -19.22 -5.36 -17.82
CA PHE A 142 -19.48 -5.09 -19.25
C PHE A 142 -20.94 -5.33 -19.68
N SER A 143 -21.82 -5.73 -18.76
CA SER A 143 -23.20 -6.14 -19.07
C SER A 143 -24.08 -5.04 -19.65
N ARG A 144 -23.65 -3.77 -19.56
CA ARG A 144 -24.39 -2.63 -20.12
C ARG A 144 -24.08 -2.38 -21.59
N LEU A 145 -22.93 -2.85 -22.08
CA LEU A 145 -22.57 -2.69 -23.48
C LEU A 145 -23.58 -3.41 -24.36
N ARG A 146 -24.05 -2.71 -25.40
CA ARG A 146 -24.93 -3.30 -26.40
C ARG A 146 -24.24 -4.50 -27.06
N PRO A 147 -25.00 -5.55 -27.45
CA PRO A 147 -24.44 -6.67 -28.20
C PRO A 147 -23.76 -6.22 -29.49
N LYS A 148 -22.86 -7.06 -29.97
CA LYS A 148 -22.25 -6.88 -31.28
C LYS A 148 -23.34 -6.71 -32.35
N ASP A 149 -23.07 -5.84 -33.32
CA ASP A 149 -23.94 -5.55 -34.48
C ASP A 149 -25.26 -4.84 -34.13
N THR A 150 -25.38 -4.30 -32.90
CA THR A 150 -26.46 -3.37 -32.55
C THR A 150 -26.25 -2.03 -33.27
N LEU A 151 -27.33 -1.45 -33.83
CA LEU A 151 -27.31 -0.14 -34.49
C LEU A 151 -26.82 0.95 -33.52
N VAL A 152 -25.99 1.87 -34.03
CA VAL A 152 -25.40 3.00 -33.29
C VAL A 152 -26.02 4.30 -33.74
#